data_AF-A0A0W0TTZ9-F1
#
_entry.id   AF-A0A0W0TTZ9-F1
#
_cell.length_a   1.000
_cell.length_b   1.000
_cell.length_c   1.000
_cell.angle_alpha   90.00
_cell.angle_beta   90.00
_cell.angle_gamma   90.00
#
_symmetry.space_group_name_H-M   'P 1'
#
loop_
_entity.id
_entity.type
_entity.pdbx_description
1 polymer ?
#
loop_
_entity_poly.entity_id
_entity_poly.type
_entity_poly.pdbx_seq_one_letter_code
_entity_poly.pdbx_strand_id
1 'polypeptide(L)'
;MAADLNTMCYFATPCHSWERGLNEHANGLIRQYLPKSTNLRMVTDEQIQEIQDRLNNRPRKVLKYRTPNEVFFAGISSGFTVALHC
;
A
#
# COMPACT_ATOMS: atom_id res chain seq x y z
N MET A 1 -11.32 -17.23 5.69
CA MET A 1 -10.89 -15.96 5.06
C MET A 1 -9.71 -16.14 4.09
N ALA A 2 -8.52 -16.61 4.50
CA ALA A 2 -7.41 -16.85 3.56
C ALA A 2 -7.55 -18.19 2.80
N ALA A 3 -7.95 -19.25 3.50
CA ALA A 3 -8.22 -20.56 2.90
C ALA A 3 -9.33 -20.50 1.83
N ASP A 4 -10.38 -19.70 2.07
CA ASP A 4 -11.50 -19.51 1.14
C ASP A 4 -11.09 -18.83 -0.17
N LEU A 5 -10.02 -18.02 -0.13
CA LEU A 5 -9.46 -17.32 -1.28
C LEU A 5 -8.27 -18.07 -1.91
N ASN A 6 -7.94 -19.27 -1.39
CA ASN A 6 -6.77 -20.05 -1.78
C ASN A 6 -5.45 -19.22 -1.73
N THR A 7 -5.28 -18.42 -0.66
CA THR A 7 -4.11 -17.54 -0.49
C THR A 7 -3.20 -17.99 0.65
N MET A 8 -1.91 -17.70 0.52
CA MET A 8 -0.90 -17.95 1.56
C MET A 8 -0.78 -16.76 2.50
N CYS A 9 -0.62 -17.02 3.81
CA CYS A 9 -0.37 -16.00 4.82
C CYS A 9 1.09 -16.03 5.27
N TYR A 10 1.71 -14.86 5.33
CA TYR A 10 3.10 -14.68 5.77
C TYR A 10 3.15 -13.68 6.93
N PHE A 11 4.06 -13.89 7.87
CA PHE A 11 4.26 -13.01 9.02
C PHE A 11 5.70 -12.52 9.06
N ALA A 12 5.89 -11.28 9.47
CA ALA A 12 7.21 -10.74 9.76
C ALA A 12 7.70 -11.28 11.12
N THR A 13 9.00 -11.48 11.22
CA THR A 13 9.67 -11.86 12.46
C THR A 13 9.58 -10.72 13.49
N PRO A 14 9.43 -11.04 14.79
CA PRO A 14 9.34 -10.03 15.84
C PRO A 14 10.56 -9.09 15.82
N CYS A 15 10.32 -7.79 16.01
CA CYS A 15 11.34 -6.73 16.03
C CYS A 15 12.13 -6.53 14.72
N HIS A 16 11.74 -7.18 13.62
CA HIS A 16 12.39 -7.02 12.31
C HIS A 16 11.56 -6.08 11.42
N SER A 17 11.56 -4.78 11.75
CA SER A 17 10.79 -3.76 11.02
C SER A 17 11.12 -3.69 9.52
N TRP A 18 12.36 -4.02 9.14
CA TRP A 18 12.82 -4.00 7.76
C TRP A 18 12.07 -4.96 6.83
N GLU A 19 11.51 -6.07 7.36
CA GLU A 19 10.66 -7.00 6.58
C GLU A 19 9.33 -6.35 6.16
N ARG A 20 9.02 -5.17 6.70
CA ARG A 20 7.80 -4.40 6.44
C ARG A 20 8.08 -2.99 5.95
N GLY A 21 9.29 -2.71 5.44
CA GLY A 21 9.73 -1.35 5.10
C GLY A 21 8.76 -0.61 4.15
N LEU A 22 8.17 -1.30 3.17
CA LEU A 22 7.19 -0.69 2.27
C LEU A 22 5.89 -0.29 2.98
N ASN A 23 5.41 -1.12 3.90
CA ASN A 23 4.21 -0.83 4.71
C ASN A 23 4.46 0.36 5.63
N GLU A 24 5.65 0.45 6.23
CA GLU A 24 6.04 1.57 7.09
C GLU A 24 6.14 2.88 6.30
N HIS A 25 6.72 2.84 5.10
CA HIS A 25 6.75 3.98 4.19
C HIS A 25 5.33 4.43 3.77
N ALA A 26 4.44 3.48 3.43
CA ALA A 26 3.05 3.78 3.10
C ALA A 26 2.30 4.42 4.28
N ASN A 27 2.47 3.89 5.49
CA ASN A 27 1.91 4.47 6.70
C ASN A 27 2.39 5.91 6.93
N GLY A 28 3.68 6.19 6.70
CA GLY A 28 4.23 7.54 6.78
C GLY A 28 3.56 8.53 5.82
N LEU A 29 3.20 8.07 4.62
CA LEU A 29 2.47 8.89 3.64
C LEU A 29 1.03 9.17 4.07
N ILE A 30 0.33 8.17 4.62
CA ILE A 30 -1.03 8.34 5.17
C ILE A 30 -1.01 9.37 6.31
N ARG A 31 0.03 9.36 7.15
CA ARG A 31 0.20 10.33 8.25
C ARG A 31 0.39 11.78 7.81
N GLN A 32 0.66 12.05 6.52
CA GLN A 32 0.61 13.41 5.96
C GLN A 32 -0.81 13.97 5.91
N TYR A 33 -1.82 13.10 5.86
CA TYR A 33 -3.25 13.46 5.80
C TYR A 33 -3.98 13.22 7.12
N LEU A 34 -3.56 12.20 7.87
CA LEU A 34 -4.12 11.83 9.18
C LEU A 34 -3.03 11.95 10.26
N PRO A 35 -2.78 13.16 10.80
CA PRO A 35 -1.74 13.39 11.79
C PRO A 35 -1.76 12.42 12.97
N LYS A 36 -0.63 12.36 13.69
CA LYS A 36 -0.58 11.58 14.92
C LYS A 36 -1.67 12.10 15.88
N SER A 37 -2.40 11.17 16.49
CA SER A 37 -3.56 11.43 17.37
C SER A 37 -4.89 11.78 16.68
N THR A 38 -5.01 11.69 15.36
CA THR A 38 -6.33 11.71 14.70
C THR A 38 -7.19 10.57 15.22
N ASN A 39 -8.41 10.89 15.68
CA ASN A 39 -9.41 9.89 16.02
C ASN A 39 -9.94 9.24 14.75
N LEU A 40 -9.43 8.05 14.43
CA LEU A 40 -9.78 7.31 13.21
C LEU A 40 -11.26 6.92 13.14
N ARG A 41 -11.98 6.89 14.27
CA ARG A 41 -13.43 6.61 14.28
C ARG A 41 -14.26 7.78 13.73
N MET A 42 -13.68 8.97 13.66
CA MET A 42 -14.33 10.16 13.13
C MET A 42 -13.94 10.43 11.67
N VAL A 43 -13.01 9.64 11.12
CA VAL A 43 -12.61 9.76 9.73
C VAL A 43 -13.67 9.06 8.90
N THR A 44 -14.26 9.78 7.95
CA THR A 44 -15.31 9.21 7.10
C THR A 44 -14.73 8.36 5.98
N ASP A 45 -15.54 7.47 5.41
CA ASP A 45 -15.12 6.65 4.29
C ASP A 45 -14.74 7.51 3.07
N GLU A 46 -15.41 8.64 2.86
CA GLU A 46 -15.09 9.59 1.79
C GLU A 46 -13.70 10.20 1.99
N GLN A 47 -13.33 10.54 3.23
CA GLN A 47 -11.98 11.04 3.54
C GLN A 47 -10.92 9.96 3.30
N ILE A 48 -11.23 8.70 3.63
CA ILE A 48 -10.33 7.58 3.37
C ILE A 48 -10.15 7.39 1.86
N GLN A 49 -11.23 7.41 1.08
CA GLN A 49 -11.19 7.31 -0.37
C GLN A 49 -10.39 8.45 -1.00
N GLU A 50 -10.60 9.69 -0.56
CA GLU A 50 -9.85 10.84 -1.06
C GLU A 50 -8.34 10.67 -0.82
N ILE A 51 -7.94 10.19 0.37
CA ILE A 51 -6.53 9.93 0.68
C ILE A 51 -5.99 8.80 -0.21
N GLN A 52 -6.75 7.72 -0.40
CA GLN A 52 -6.38 6.61 -1.27
C GLN A 52 -6.15 7.09 -2.71
N ASP A 53 -7.10 7.86 -3.26
CA ASP A 53 -7.01 8.40 -4.62
C ASP A 53 -5.80 9.31 -4.78
N ARG A 54 -5.57 10.21 -3.83
CA ARG A 54 -4.38 11.08 -3.83
C ARG A 54 -3.10 10.26 -3.79
N LEU A 55 -3.02 9.22 -2.96
CA LEU A 55 -1.79 8.42 -2.82
C LEU A 55 -1.53 7.51 -4.03
N ASN A 56 -2.58 6.93 -4.60
CA ASN A 56 -2.53 6.00 -5.72
C ASN A 56 -2.36 6.69 -7.07
N ASN A 57 -2.76 7.96 -7.17
CA ASN A 57 -2.53 8.81 -8.35
C ASN A 57 -1.32 9.75 -8.19
N ARG A 58 -0.55 9.66 -7.09
CA ARG A 58 0.67 10.46 -6.88
C ARG A 58 1.85 9.84 -7.63
N PRO A 59 2.49 10.56 -8.58
CA PRO A 59 3.73 10.16 -9.22
C PRO A 59 4.84 9.79 -8.22
N ARG A 60 5.51 8.64 -8.43
CA ARG A 60 6.60 8.19 -7.55
C ARG A 60 7.92 8.11 -8.31
N LYS A 61 8.99 8.69 -7.75
CA LYS A 61 10.34 8.63 -8.35
C LYS A 61 10.80 7.20 -8.60
N VAL A 62 10.54 6.28 -7.66
CA VAL A 62 10.87 4.84 -7.78
C VAL A 62 10.17 4.17 -8.97
N LEU A 63 9.04 4.70 -9.42
CA LEU A 63 8.27 4.20 -10.56
C LEU A 63 8.58 4.95 -11.87
N LYS A 64 9.72 5.67 -11.94
CA LYS A 64 10.05 6.59 -13.04
C LYS A 64 8.99 7.68 -13.23
N TYR A 65 8.49 8.22 -12.12
CA TYR A 65 7.43 9.24 -12.06
C TYR A 65 6.06 8.79 -12.60
N ARG A 66 5.84 7.48 -12.77
CA ARG A 66 4.50 6.93 -12.94
C ARG A 66 3.75 6.85 -11.62
N THR A 67 2.42 6.78 -11.69
CA THR A 67 1.56 6.58 -10.53
C THR A 67 1.47 5.10 -10.16
N PRO A 68 1.21 4.75 -8.89
CA PRO A 68 0.90 3.39 -8.49
C PRO A 68 -0.22 2.75 -9.33
N ASN A 69 -1.29 3.49 -9.62
CA ASN A 69 -2.39 3.02 -10.46
C ASN A 69 -1.92 2.65 -11.87
N GLU A 70 -1.16 3.52 -12.54
CA GLU A 70 -0.63 3.26 -13.89
C GLU A 70 0.18 1.97 -13.94
N VAL A 71 1.06 1.75 -12.96
CA VAL A 71 1.91 0.55 -12.91
C VAL A 71 1.09 -0.69 -12.58
N PHE A 72 0.14 -0.59 -11.66
CA PHE A 72 -0.71 -1.72 -11.24
C PHE A 72 -1.57 -2.23 -12.40
N PHE A 73 -2.33 -1.34 -13.07
CA PHE A 73 -3.22 -1.72 -14.16
C PHE A 73 -2.46 -2.13 -15.44
N ALA A 74 -1.27 -1.56 -15.69
CA ALA A 74 -0.38 -2.06 -16.74
C ALA A 74 0.06 -3.51 -16.46
N GLY A 75 0.43 -3.82 -15.21
CA GLY A 75 0.90 -5.15 -14.80
C GLY A 75 -0.17 -6.26 -14.88
N ILE A 76 -1.43 -5.92 -14.60
CA ILE A 76 -2.57 -6.85 -14.75
C ILE A 76 -2.71 -7.31 -16.21
N SER A 77 -2.52 -6.39 -17.17
CA SER A 77 -2.66 -6.69 -18.59
C SER A 77 -1.54 -7.59 -19.12
N SER A 78 -0.38 -7.60 -18.47
CA SER A 78 0.81 -8.36 -18.86
C SER A 78 1.01 -9.67 -18.08
N GLY A 79 0.13 -10.01 -17.13
CA GLY A 79 0.31 -11.13 -16.21
C GLY A 79 1.35 -10.81 -15.14
N PHE A 80 0.99 -10.96 -13.86
CA PHE A 80 1.86 -10.64 -12.73
C PHE A 80 3.15 -11.50 -12.75
N THR A 81 4.30 -10.90 -13.07
CA THR A 81 5.62 -11.44 -12.72
C THR A 81 6.18 -10.61 -11.56
N VAL A 82 5.49 -10.58 -10.42
CA VAL A 82 6.14 -10.09 -9.20
C VAL A 82 7.02 -11.23 -8.70
N ALA A 83 8.31 -11.08 -8.93
CA ALA A 83 9.33 -11.98 -8.44
C ALA A 83 9.18 -12.14 -6.92
N LEU A 84 8.60 -13.27 -6.51
CA LEU A 84 8.86 -13.92 -5.24
C LEU A 84 10.29 -14.46 -5.31
N HIS A 85 11.27 -13.57 -5.21
CA HIS A 85 12.60 -13.96 -4.79
C HIS A 85 12.91 -13.14 -3.54
N CYS A 86 12.85 -13.86 -2.42
CA CYS A 86 13.33 -13.44 -1.11
C CYS A 86 14.77 -12.91 -1.18
#